data_AF-Q4Q066-F1
#
_entry.id   AF-Q4Q066-F1
#
_cell.length_a   1.000
_cell.length_b   1.000
_cell.length_c   1.000
_cell.angle_alpha   90.00
_cell.angle_beta   90.00
_cell.angle_gamma   90.00
#
_symmetry.space_group_name_H-M   'P 1'
#
loop_
_entity.id
_entity.type
_entity.pdbx_description
1 polymer ?
#
loop_
_entity_poly.entity_id
_entity_poly.type
_entity_poly.pdbx_seq_one_letter_code
_entity_poly.pdbx_strand_id
1 'polypeptide(L)'
;MSSSDQFLVDELRSRLKRRRADIVRYLDGLFYEDCRRIIECVSELDSDNLFLRNPSSLPDYAQHVTRPMYWELIQRKLQRYEYRAAADFMADMRAVVNNCYLYNGIQAPASKLARAIEVLMEDRFVTELRAAPVQPAEVKKACTGMSSADSREILRIYALYEGLEVGSMTGNANIQLRTAKGATLRRMLEYARSSAEHREKKAKLRRAAKVSRVSDRRRQAMVGAHAAAMQQDADVQFHHDTEPRLEQVPQNAQAAISMMEEVSPIRIEEEGEWSDDGDFEES
;
A
#
# COMPACT_ATOMS: atom_id res chain seq x y z
N MET A 1 24.81 -44.32 15.75
CA MET A 1 24.78 -43.31 16.83
C MET A 1 25.09 -44.02 18.13
N SER A 2 25.97 -43.47 18.97
CA SER A 2 26.21 -44.05 20.30
C SER A 2 24.92 -43.96 21.14
N SER A 3 24.68 -44.90 22.06
CA SER A 3 23.55 -44.82 23.00
C SER A 3 23.56 -43.51 23.80
N SER A 4 24.74 -42.92 24.03
CA SER A 4 24.90 -41.61 24.66
C SER A 4 24.45 -40.45 23.77
N ASP A 5 24.69 -40.53 22.45
CA ASP A 5 24.23 -39.51 21.50
C ASP A 5 22.70 -39.54 21.37
N GLN A 6 22.11 -40.73 21.38
CA GLN A 6 20.66 -40.91 21.30
C GLN A 6 19.97 -40.30 22.54
N PHE A 7 20.52 -40.51 23.74
CA PHE A 7 20.02 -39.89 24.96
C PHE A 7 20.05 -38.36 24.91
N LEU A 8 21.16 -37.77 24.41
CA LEU A 8 21.29 -36.32 24.31
C LEU A 8 20.29 -35.73 23.30
N VAL A 9 20.05 -36.41 22.18
CA VAL A 9 19.01 -36.03 21.20
C VAL A 9 17.62 -36.08 21.81
N ASP A 10 17.30 -37.12 22.59
CA ASP A 10 15.98 -37.28 23.20
C ASP A 10 15.73 -36.26 24.32
N GLU A 11 16.76 -35.90 25.09
CA GLU A 11 16.68 -34.81 26.06
C GLU A 11 16.47 -33.45 25.37
N LEU A 12 17.20 -33.18 24.28
CA LEU A 12 17.00 -31.95 23.50
C LEU A 12 15.59 -31.88 22.92
N ARG A 13 15.06 -32.97 22.35
CA ARG A 13 13.67 -33.06 21.87
C ARG A 13 12.68 -32.78 23.00
N SER A 14 12.91 -33.33 24.19
CA SER A 14 12.06 -33.13 25.36
C SER A 14 12.07 -31.69 25.86
N ARG A 15 13.24 -31.03 25.87
CA ARG A 15 13.38 -29.59 26.18
C ARG A 15 12.66 -28.71 25.16
N LEU A 16 12.82 -29.00 23.86
CA LEU A 16 12.13 -28.27 22.80
C LEU A 16 10.60 -28.45 22.89
N LYS A 17 10.13 -29.66 23.19
CA LYS A 17 8.71 -29.96 23.39
C LYS A 17 8.12 -29.17 24.57
N ARG A 18 8.82 -29.11 25.71
CA ARG A 18 8.43 -28.31 26.87
C ARG A 18 8.34 -26.82 26.53
N ARG A 19 9.40 -26.26 25.95
CA ARG A 19 9.43 -24.85 25.54
C ARG A 19 8.33 -24.51 24.54
N ARG A 20 8.04 -25.40 23.58
CA ARG A 20 6.93 -25.24 22.64
C ARG A 20 5.58 -25.21 23.38
N ALA A 21 5.37 -26.09 24.35
CA ALA A 21 4.14 -26.12 25.14
C ALA A 21 3.96 -24.83 25.97
N ASP A 22 5.04 -24.30 26.54
CA ASP A 22 5.01 -23.03 27.27
C ASP A 22 4.62 -21.85 26.36
N ILE A 23 5.21 -21.79 25.16
CA ILE A 23 4.86 -20.77 24.14
C ILE A 23 3.39 -20.89 23.74
N VAL A 24 2.93 -22.11 23.47
CA VAL A 24 1.53 -22.39 23.11
C VAL A 24 0.59 -21.90 24.21
N ARG A 25 0.83 -22.28 25.47
CA ARG A 25 0.02 -21.85 26.60
C ARG A 25 0.02 -20.33 26.78
N TYR A 26 1.16 -19.69 26.56
CA TYR A 26 1.28 -18.23 26.60
C TYR A 26 0.44 -17.57 25.50
N LEU A 27 0.54 -18.05 24.25
CA LEU A 27 -0.22 -17.52 23.12
C LEU A 27 -1.73 -17.73 23.28
N ASP A 28 -2.14 -18.91 23.77
CA ASP A 28 -3.52 -19.23 24.13
C ASP A 28 -4.10 -18.23 25.12
N GLY A 29 -3.38 -17.95 26.20
CA GLY A 29 -3.78 -16.95 27.19
C GLY A 29 -3.67 -15.49 26.72
N LEU A 30 -2.93 -15.22 25.64
CA LEU A 30 -2.76 -13.86 25.13
C LEU A 30 -3.90 -13.44 24.20
N PHE A 31 -4.26 -14.29 23.24
CA PHE A 31 -5.36 -14.01 22.29
C PHE A 31 -5.91 -15.23 21.54
N TYR A 32 -5.21 -16.38 21.53
CA TYR A 32 -5.61 -17.51 20.68
C TYR A 32 -6.92 -18.16 21.12
N GLU A 33 -7.19 -18.27 22.43
CA GLU A 33 -8.48 -18.77 22.93
C GLU A 33 -9.62 -17.85 22.51
N ASP A 34 -9.41 -16.54 22.58
CA ASP A 34 -10.40 -15.55 22.14
C ASP A 34 -10.64 -15.67 20.63
N CYS A 35 -9.58 -15.85 19.83
CA CYS A 35 -9.73 -16.10 18.39
C CYS A 35 -10.53 -17.37 18.07
N ARG A 36 -10.33 -18.46 18.83
CA ARG A 36 -11.08 -19.72 18.66
C ARG A 36 -12.56 -19.53 18.92
N ARG A 37 -12.92 -18.86 20.04
CA ARG A 37 -14.33 -18.56 20.35
C ARG A 37 -14.97 -17.70 19.27
N ILE A 38 -14.26 -16.69 18.76
CA ILE A 38 -14.78 -15.81 17.72
C ILE A 38 -15.05 -16.56 16.41
N ILE A 39 -14.12 -17.40 15.94
CA ILE A 39 -14.33 -18.15 14.71
C ILE A 39 -15.45 -19.19 14.87
N GLU A 40 -15.61 -19.77 16.05
CA GLU A 40 -16.74 -20.66 16.37
C GLU A 40 -18.08 -19.91 16.26
N CYS A 41 -18.22 -18.77 16.95
CA CYS A 41 -19.44 -17.95 16.87
C CYS A 41 -19.77 -17.48 15.44
N VAL A 42 -18.76 -17.12 14.64
CA VAL A 42 -18.97 -16.71 13.24
C VAL A 42 -19.37 -17.90 12.37
N SER A 43 -18.80 -19.08 12.61
CA SER A 43 -19.12 -20.29 11.86
C SER A 43 -20.55 -20.77 12.15
N GLU A 44 -21.05 -20.57 13.38
CA GLU A 44 -22.46 -20.85 13.72
C GLU A 44 -23.45 -19.98 12.94
N LEU A 45 -23.08 -18.72 12.66
CA LEU A 45 -23.92 -17.82 11.87
C LEU A 45 -23.90 -18.18 10.37
N ASP A 46 -22.82 -18.80 9.89
CA ASP A 46 -22.67 -19.35 8.54
C ASP A 46 -23.16 -20.81 8.46
N SER A 47 -24.43 -21.05 8.84
CA SER A 47 -25.01 -22.40 8.94
C SER A 47 -24.94 -23.20 7.63
N ASP A 48 -25.01 -22.50 6.50
CA ASP A 48 -24.97 -23.10 5.16
C ASP A 48 -23.54 -23.31 4.65
N ASN A 49 -22.52 -22.98 5.48
CA ASN A 49 -21.10 -23.14 5.18
C ASN A 49 -20.64 -22.40 3.92
N LEU A 50 -21.22 -21.23 3.64
CA LEU A 50 -20.95 -20.46 2.44
C LEU A 50 -19.49 -19.99 2.37
N PHE A 51 -18.89 -19.69 3.51
CA PHE A 51 -17.50 -19.22 3.61
C PHE A 51 -16.56 -20.23 4.28
N LEU A 52 -17.01 -21.47 4.48
CA LEU A 52 -16.24 -22.51 5.15
C LEU A 52 -15.06 -23.02 4.30
N ARG A 53 -15.29 -23.22 2.99
CA ARG A 53 -14.35 -23.90 2.08
C ARG A 53 -13.65 -22.93 1.13
N ASN A 54 -12.60 -23.42 0.47
CA ASN A 54 -11.85 -22.63 -0.50
C ASN A 54 -12.74 -22.19 -1.69
N PRO A 55 -12.96 -20.87 -1.90
CA PRO A 55 -13.82 -20.37 -2.97
C PRO A 55 -13.14 -20.34 -4.35
N SER A 56 -11.86 -20.73 -4.46
CA SER A 56 -11.08 -20.59 -5.71
C SER A 56 -11.61 -21.43 -6.88
N SER A 57 -12.47 -22.41 -6.62
CA SER A 57 -13.15 -23.20 -7.66
C SER A 57 -14.40 -22.53 -8.23
N LEU A 58 -14.84 -21.40 -7.67
CA LEU A 58 -15.97 -20.64 -8.20
C LEU A 58 -15.61 -19.96 -9.53
N PRO A 59 -16.58 -19.77 -10.44
CA PRO A 59 -16.35 -19.14 -11.74
C PRO A 59 -15.67 -17.77 -11.61
N ASP A 60 -14.58 -17.57 -12.32
CA ASP A 60 -13.80 -16.31 -12.38
C ASP A 60 -13.34 -15.75 -11.02
N TYR A 61 -13.42 -16.51 -9.92
CA TYR A 61 -13.12 -16.01 -8.59
C TYR A 61 -11.69 -15.46 -8.46
N ALA A 62 -10.72 -16.18 -9.03
CA ALA A 62 -9.31 -15.78 -9.03
C ALA A 62 -9.02 -14.52 -9.87
N GLN A 63 -9.93 -14.13 -10.77
CA GLN A 63 -9.82 -12.88 -11.52
C GLN A 63 -10.23 -11.67 -10.68
N HIS A 64 -11.13 -11.87 -9.71
CA HIS A 64 -11.64 -10.80 -8.84
C HIS A 64 -10.93 -10.73 -7.48
N VAL A 65 -10.54 -11.89 -6.93
CA VAL A 65 -10.00 -12.02 -5.58
C VAL A 65 -8.58 -12.57 -5.64
N THR A 66 -7.61 -11.75 -5.25
CA THR A 66 -6.18 -12.07 -5.29
C THR A 66 -5.71 -12.94 -4.13
N ARG A 67 -6.33 -12.80 -2.95
CA ARG A 67 -6.01 -13.55 -1.74
C ARG A 67 -7.28 -14.21 -1.19
N PRO A 68 -7.62 -15.42 -1.65
CA PRO A 68 -8.72 -16.20 -1.08
C PRO A 68 -8.52 -16.44 0.42
N MET A 69 -9.60 -16.37 1.19
CA MET A 69 -9.64 -16.66 2.62
C MET A 69 -10.99 -17.28 2.96
N TYR A 70 -11.02 -18.19 3.94
CA TYR A 70 -12.20 -18.97 4.32
C TYR A 70 -12.02 -19.56 5.72
N TRP A 71 -13.10 -19.97 6.39
CA TRP A 71 -13.06 -20.37 7.81
C TRP A 71 -12.14 -21.54 8.09
N GLU A 72 -12.16 -22.59 7.27
CA GLU A 72 -11.29 -23.75 7.46
C GLU A 72 -9.80 -23.38 7.35
N LEU A 73 -9.44 -22.41 6.50
CA LEU A 73 -8.07 -21.92 6.44
C LEU A 73 -7.69 -21.18 7.72
N ILE A 74 -8.54 -20.29 8.21
CA ILE A 74 -8.31 -19.55 9.47
C ILE A 74 -8.19 -20.52 10.66
N GLN A 75 -9.07 -21.52 10.75
CA GLN A 75 -9.00 -22.57 11.76
C GLN A 75 -7.68 -23.35 11.71
N ARG A 76 -7.20 -23.73 10.52
CA ARG A 76 -5.88 -24.38 10.37
C ARG A 76 -4.74 -23.47 10.79
N LYS A 77 -4.81 -22.17 10.49
CA LYS A 77 -3.81 -21.19 10.92
C LYS A 77 -3.78 -21.03 12.45
N LEU A 78 -4.93 -21.07 13.11
CA LEU A 78 -5.04 -21.10 14.57
C LEU A 78 -4.42 -22.37 15.16
N GLN A 79 -4.73 -23.54 14.59
CA GLN A 79 -4.18 -24.83 15.04
C GLN A 79 -2.65 -24.90 14.92
N ARG A 80 -2.09 -24.22 13.91
CA ARG A 80 -0.65 -24.19 13.63
C ARG A 80 0.08 -23.02 14.30
N TYR A 81 -0.61 -22.20 15.09
CA TYR A 81 -0.05 -21.01 15.73
C TYR A 81 0.64 -20.06 14.73
N GLU A 82 0.02 -19.81 13.57
CA GLU A 82 0.60 -19.00 12.49
C GLU A 82 0.39 -17.49 12.64
N TYR A 83 -0.47 -17.05 13.57
CA TYR A 83 -0.72 -15.64 13.84
C TYR A 83 0.27 -15.08 14.86
N ARG A 84 0.95 -13.99 14.51
CA ARG A 84 1.92 -13.32 15.38
C ARG A 84 1.23 -12.38 16.36
N ALA A 85 0.11 -11.81 15.93
CA ALA A 85 -0.75 -10.96 16.74
C ALA A 85 -2.23 -11.18 16.41
N ALA A 86 -3.12 -10.82 17.32
CA ALA A 86 -4.57 -10.81 17.10
C ALA A 86 -4.98 -10.00 15.86
N ALA A 87 -4.21 -8.95 15.52
CA ALA A 87 -4.42 -8.14 14.32
C ALA A 87 -4.32 -8.96 13.01
N ASP A 88 -3.45 -9.97 12.97
CA ASP A 88 -3.29 -10.84 11.79
C ASP A 88 -4.53 -11.72 11.59
N PHE A 89 -5.09 -12.25 12.69
CA PHE A 89 -6.33 -13.01 12.68
C PHE A 89 -7.52 -12.14 12.25
N MET A 90 -7.67 -10.95 12.84
CA MET A 90 -8.71 -9.99 12.47
C MET A 90 -8.63 -9.61 10.99
N ALA A 91 -7.41 -9.46 10.45
CA ALA A 91 -7.21 -9.16 9.04
C ALA A 91 -7.69 -10.30 8.12
N ASP A 92 -7.43 -11.57 8.48
CA ASP A 92 -7.93 -12.71 7.71
C ASP A 92 -9.46 -12.84 7.81
N MET A 93 -10.05 -12.65 9.00
CA MET A 93 -11.51 -12.64 9.18
C MET A 93 -12.17 -11.56 8.31
N ARG A 94 -11.61 -10.35 8.30
CA ARG A 94 -12.04 -9.25 7.42
C ARG A 94 -11.83 -9.57 5.94
N ALA A 95 -10.80 -10.32 5.57
CA ALA A 95 -10.56 -10.72 4.20
C ALA A 95 -11.70 -11.60 3.66
N VAL A 96 -12.26 -12.51 4.47
CA VAL A 96 -13.39 -13.36 4.03
C VAL A 96 -14.58 -12.52 3.60
N VAL A 97 -15.03 -11.59 4.45
CA VAL A 97 -16.17 -10.72 4.13
C VAL A 97 -15.86 -9.73 3.00
N ASN A 98 -14.63 -9.19 2.94
CA ASN A 98 -14.22 -8.30 1.86
C ASN A 98 -14.20 -9.00 0.51
N ASN A 99 -13.67 -10.21 0.46
CA ASN A 99 -13.65 -11.02 -0.75
C ASN A 99 -15.09 -11.34 -1.21
N CYS A 100 -16.01 -11.59 -0.27
CA CYS A 100 -17.44 -11.73 -0.59
C CYS A 100 -17.98 -10.47 -1.28
N TYR A 101 -17.69 -9.27 -0.77
CA TYR A 101 -18.16 -8.03 -1.38
C TYR A 101 -17.51 -7.76 -2.74
N LEU A 102 -16.22 -8.08 -2.90
CA LEU A 102 -15.49 -7.91 -4.15
C LEU A 102 -16.04 -8.81 -5.25
N TYR A 103 -16.34 -10.07 -4.92
CA TYR A 103 -16.84 -11.04 -5.88
C TYR A 103 -18.33 -10.90 -6.17
N ASN A 104 -19.16 -10.77 -5.12
CA ASN A 104 -20.62 -10.79 -5.26
C ASN A 104 -21.25 -9.40 -5.36
N GLY A 105 -20.54 -8.34 -4.95
CA GLY A 105 -21.11 -7.01 -4.75
C GLY A 105 -21.85 -6.88 -3.42
N ILE A 106 -21.88 -5.67 -2.85
CA ILE A 106 -22.34 -5.42 -1.47
C ILE A 106 -23.85 -5.68 -1.23
N GLN A 107 -24.64 -5.71 -2.31
CA GLN A 107 -26.10 -5.91 -2.29
C GLN A 107 -26.52 -7.38 -2.46
N ALA A 108 -25.58 -8.28 -2.82
CA ALA A 108 -25.91 -9.66 -3.09
C ALA A 108 -26.43 -10.41 -1.84
N PRO A 109 -27.23 -11.48 -2.01
CA PRO A 109 -27.70 -12.31 -0.89
C PRO A 109 -26.55 -12.82 0.00
N ALA A 110 -25.47 -13.32 -0.60
CA ALA A 110 -24.25 -13.73 0.11
C ALA A 110 -23.67 -12.59 0.98
N SER A 111 -23.66 -11.37 0.42
CA SER A 111 -23.16 -10.18 1.11
C SER A 111 -24.05 -9.72 2.26
N LYS A 112 -25.33 -10.10 2.31
CA LYS A 112 -26.20 -9.87 3.47
C LYS A 112 -25.73 -10.70 4.67
N LEU A 113 -25.40 -11.98 4.45
CA LEU A 113 -24.84 -12.85 5.49
C LEU A 113 -23.44 -12.36 5.91
N ALA A 114 -22.57 -12.06 4.96
CA ALA A 114 -21.24 -11.51 5.25
C ALA A 114 -21.30 -10.23 6.11
N ARG A 115 -22.31 -9.37 5.88
CA ARG A 115 -22.52 -8.16 6.68
C ARG A 115 -22.97 -8.47 8.11
N ALA A 116 -23.84 -9.46 8.30
CA ALA A 116 -24.26 -9.89 9.64
C ALA A 116 -23.06 -10.48 10.42
N ILE A 117 -22.25 -11.30 9.75
CA ILE A 117 -20.98 -11.84 10.28
C ILE A 117 -20.03 -10.70 10.65
N GLU A 118 -19.88 -9.72 9.77
CA GLU A 118 -18.99 -8.58 10.01
C GLU A 118 -19.42 -7.75 11.23
N VAL A 119 -20.73 -7.51 11.39
CA VAL A 119 -21.25 -6.83 12.59
C VAL A 119 -20.91 -7.60 13.86
N LEU A 120 -21.14 -8.92 13.86
CA LEU A 120 -20.83 -9.78 15.01
C LEU A 120 -19.34 -9.78 15.33
N MET A 121 -18.48 -10.05 14.34
CA MET A 121 -17.05 -10.20 14.59
C MET A 121 -16.38 -8.89 15.02
N GLU A 122 -16.80 -7.74 14.48
CA GLU A 122 -16.23 -6.45 14.90
C GLU A 122 -16.59 -6.11 16.35
N ASP A 123 -17.79 -6.49 16.81
CA ASP A 123 -18.15 -6.37 18.23
C ASP A 123 -17.29 -7.30 19.11
N ARG A 124 -17.08 -8.55 18.68
CA ARG A 124 -16.20 -9.49 19.40
C ARG A 124 -14.74 -9.07 19.40
N PHE A 125 -14.25 -8.44 18.33
CA PHE A 125 -12.89 -7.91 18.29
C PHE A 125 -12.65 -6.86 19.38
N VAL A 126 -13.64 -5.99 19.64
CA VAL A 126 -13.53 -4.99 20.70
C VAL A 126 -13.67 -5.63 22.09
N THR A 127 -14.66 -6.51 22.26
CA THR A 127 -15.00 -7.06 23.58
C THR A 127 -14.05 -8.17 24.05
N GLU A 128 -13.61 -9.05 23.16
CA GLU A 128 -12.74 -10.19 23.49
C GLU A 128 -11.27 -9.90 23.18
N LEU A 129 -10.96 -9.43 21.97
CA LEU A 129 -9.57 -9.15 21.55
C LEU A 129 -9.05 -7.76 21.96
N ARG A 130 -9.87 -6.96 22.67
CA ARG A 130 -9.53 -5.60 23.12
C ARG A 130 -9.05 -4.69 21.98
N ALA A 131 -9.55 -4.92 20.77
CA ALA A 131 -9.24 -4.07 19.63
C ALA A 131 -9.75 -2.65 19.90
N ALA A 132 -8.97 -1.64 19.50
CA ALA A 132 -9.40 -0.25 19.64
C ALA A 132 -10.65 0.00 18.77
N PRO A 133 -11.77 0.48 19.36
CA PRO A 133 -12.98 0.78 18.60
C PRO A 133 -12.75 1.99 17.68
N VAL A 134 -13.39 1.96 16.51
CA VAL A 134 -13.33 3.08 15.55
C VAL A 134 -14.03 4.29 16.15
N GLN A 135 -13.30 5.40 16.29
CA GLN A 135 -13.84 6.60 16.90
C GLN A 135 -14.72 7.39 15.91
N PRO A 136 -15.92 7.86 16.31
CA PRO A 136 -16.79 8.70 15.48
C PRO A 136 -16.08 9.96 14.92
N ALA A 137 -15.15 10.52 15.70
CA ALA A 137 -14.36 11.70 15.29
C ALA A 137 -13.45 11.40 14.10
N GLU A 138 -12.88 10.19 14.01
CA GLU A 138 -12.05 9.77 12.88
C GLU A 138 -12.86 9.66 11.59
N VAL A 139 -14.05 9.04 11.68
CA VAL A 139 -14.98 8.95 10.54
C VAL A 139 -15.37 10.34 10.08
N LYS A 140 -15.77 11.22 11.02
CA LYS A 140 -16.13 12.61 10.70
C LYS A 140 -14.99 13.33 9.97
N LYS A 141 -13.75 13.22 10.49
CA LYS A 141 -12.56 13.82 9.87
C LYS A 141 -12.32 13.28 8.47
N ALA A 142 -12.37 11.96 8.29
CA ALA A 142 -12.16 11.31 6.98
C ALA A 142 -13.22 11.72 5.94
N CYS A 143 -14.45 11.97 6.38
CA CYS A 143 -15.54 12.41 5.50
C CYS A 143 -15.52 13.91 5.13
N THR A 144 -14.62 14.71 5.72
CA THR A 144 -14.53 16.14 5.39
C THR A 144 -14.04 16.38 3.96
N GLY A 145 -14.67 17.33 3.25
CA GLY A 145 -14.25 17.72 1.90
C GLY A 145 -14.45 16.63 0.84
N MET A 146 -15.36 15.68 1.06
CA MET A 146 -15.73 14.65 0.08
C MET A 146 -16.63 15.20 -1.03
N SER A 147 -16.65 14.52 -2.17
CA SER A 147 -17.56 14.87 -3.26
C SER A 147 -19.01 14.50 -2.93
N SER A 148 -20.00 15.09 -3.63
CA SER A 148 -21.41 14.70 -3.45
C SER A 148 -21.66 13.22 -3.76
N ALA A 149 -20.91 12.62 -4.70
CA ALA A 149 -21.00 11.19 -4.98
C ALA A 149 -20.51 10.35 -3.79
N ASP A 150 -19.37 10.71 -3.21
CA ASP A 150 -18.83 10.02 -2.03
C ASP A 150 -19.73 10.16 -0.80
N SER A 151 -20.29 11.36 -0.56
CA SER A 151 -21.22 11.57 0.56
C SER A 151 -22.47 10.69 0.44
N ARG A 152 -22.98 10.49 -0.78
CA ARG A 152 -24.09 9.55 -1.03
C ARG A 152 -23.70 8.11 -0.78
N GLU A 153 -22.47 7.73 -1.09
CA GLU A 153 -21.99 6.37 -0.83
C GLU A 153 -21.78 6.10 0.66
N ILE A 154 -21.26 7.08 1.41
CA ILE A 154 -21.19 7.03 2.87
C ILE A 154 -22.58 6.83 3.49
N LEU A 155 -23.60 7.55 3.00
CA LEU A 155 -24.98 7.39 3.44
C LEU A 155 -25.54 6.00 3.11
N ARG A 156 -25.22 5.45 1.94
CA ARG A 156 -25.63 4.09 1.57
C ARG A 156 -24.99 3.04 2.46
N ILE A 157 -23.70 3.15 2.75
CA ILE A 157 -23.00 2.25 3.68
C ILE A 157 -23.68 2.31 5.05
N TYR A 158 -23.93 3.52 5.57
CA TYR A 158 -24.60 3.70 6.84
C TYR A 158 -25.99 3.02 6.86
N ALA A 159 -26.83 3.33 5.87
CA ALA A 159 -28.16 2.74 5.77
C ALA A 159 -28.11 1.21 5.68
N LEU A 160 -27.15 0.66 4.93
CA LEU A 160 -27.03 -0.78 4.71
C LEU A 160 -26.64 -1.55 5.97
N TYR A 161 -25.73 -1.01 6.79
CA TYR A 161 -25.28 -1.65 8.04
C TYR A 161 -26.23 -1.39 9.21
N GLU A 162 -26.90 -0.24 9.23
CA GLU A 162 -27.91 0.08 10.24
C GLU A 162 -29.29 -0.51 9.91
N GLY A 163 -29.49 -1.05 8.70
CA GLY A 163 -30.75 -1.67 8.30
C GLY A 163 -31.87 -0.67 8.00
N LEU A 164 -31.51 0.52 7.52
CA LEU A 164 -32.45 1.60 7.19
C LEU A 164 -32.95 1.46 5.74
N GLU A 165 -34.23 1.73 5.51
CA GLU A 165 -34.81 1.69 4.17
C GLU A 165 -34.30 2.84 3.29
N VAL A 166 -33.79 2.48 2.10
CA VAL A 166 -33.18 3.42 1.13
C VAL A 166 -34.17 4.50 0.64
N GLY A 167 -35.47 4.22 0.68
CA GLY A 167 -36.54 5.14 0.28
C GLY A 167 -36.77 6.33 1.22
N SER A 168 -36.26 6.27 2.46
CA SER A 168 -36.44 7.34 3.46
C SER A 168 -35.33 8.41 3.41
N MET A 169 -34.27 8.21 2.63
CA MET A 169 -33.02 8.99 2.71
C MET A 169 -32.89 10.10 1.65
N THR A 170 -34.01 10.59 1.10
CA THR A 170 -34.02 11.78 0.23
C THR A 170 -34.07 13.06 1.06
N GLY A 171 -32.89 13.61 1.36
CA GLY A 171 -32.73 14.91 2.05
C GLY A 171 -32.05 14.76 3.40
N ASN A 172 -30.95 15.50 3.60
CA ASN A 172 -30.17 15.69 4.83
C ASN A 172 -30.42 14.67 5.97
N ALA A 173 -30.21 13.39 5.70
CA ALA A 173 -30.28 12.37 6.74
C ALA A 173 -29.16 12.62 7.76
N ASN A 174 -29.54 12.89 9.01
CA ASN A 174 -28.59 13.17 10.07
C ASN A 174 -27.93 11.86 10.53
N ILE A 175 -26.72 11.58 10.05
CA ILE A 175 -25.95 10.39 10.44
C ILE A 175 -25.60 10.46 11.92
N GLN A 176 -26.13 9.54 12.71
CA GLN A 176 -25.80 9.43 14.13
C GLN A 176 -24.56 8.56 14.33
N LEU A 177 -23.37 9.15 14.14
CA LEU A 177 -22.10 8.41 14.26
C LEU A 177 -21.84 7.85 15.67
N ARG A 178 -22.43 8.44 16.72
CA ARG A 178 -22.17 8.01 18.11
C ARG A 178 -22.90 6.72 18.49
N THR A 179 -24.02 6.44 17.84
CA THR A 179 -24.88 5.28 18.11
C THR A 179 -24.74 4.20 17.04
N ALA A 180 -23.98 4.47 15.99
CA ALA A 180 -23.73 3.54 14.90
C ALA A 180 -22.96 2.30 15.38
N LYS A 181 -23.21 1.16 14.75
CA LYS A 181 -22.46 -0.08 15.02
C LYS A 181 -20.99 0.10 14.69
N GLY A 182 -20.11 -0.60 15.40
CA GLY A 182 -18.66 -0.55 15.15
C GLY A 182 -18.29 -0.90 13.70
N ALA A 183 -18.94 -1.93 13.13
CA ALA A 183 -18.77 -2.31 11.73
C ALA A 183 -19.19 -1.20 10.74
N THR A 184 -20.27 -0.46 11.04
CA THR A 184 -20.73 0.69 10.25
C THR A 184 -19.64 1.76 10.19
N LEU A 185 -19.14 2.18 11.36
CA LEU A 185 -18.09 3.19 11.45
C LEU A 185 -16.82 2.76 10.73
N ARG A 186 -16.42 1.49 10.90
CA ARG A 186 -15.26 0.92 10.23
C ARG A 186 -15.40 0.96 8.71
N ARG A 187 -16.56 0.56 8.17
CA ARG A 187 -16.83 0.54 6.72
C ARG A 187 -16.87 1.93 6.11
N MET A 188 -17.50 2.88 6.81
CA MET A 188 -17.50 4.29 6.39
C MET A 188 -16.07 4.84 6.36
N LEU A 189 -15.26 4.57 7.39
CA LEU A 189 -13.87 5.02 7.48
C LEU A 189 -13.01 4.41 6.37
N GLU A 190 -13.16 3.12 6.09
CA GLU A 190 -12.43 2.43 5.04
C GLU A 190 -12.76 2.99 3.65
N TYR A 191 -14.05 3.22 3.36
CA TYR A 191 -14.46 3.89 2.12
C TYR A 191 -13.87 5.30 2.02
N ALA A 192 -13.96 6.09 3.10
CA ALA A 192 -13.47 7.46 3.11
C ALA A 192 -11.95 7.54 2.86
N ARG A 193 -11.18 6.66 3.49
CA ARG A 193 -9.72 6.56 3.28
C ARG A 193 -9.39 6.13 1.85
N SER A 194 -10.01 5.07 1.34
CA SER A 194 -9.80 4.60 -0.03
C SER A 194 -10.17 5.67 -1.07
N SER A 195 -11.30 6.36 -0.91
CA SER A 195 -11.71 7.45 -1.81
C SER A 195 -10.71 8.62 -1.75
N ALA A 196 -10.21 8.98 -0.58
CA ALA A 196 -9.16 9.99 -0.44
C ALA A 196 -7.86 9.61 -1.17
N GLU A 197 -7.39 8.36 -1.02
CA GLU A 197 -6.20 7.84 -1.70
C GLU A 197 -6.37 7.86 -3.23
N HIS A 198 -7.52 7.45 -3.75
CA HIS A 198 -7.83 7.50 -5.18
C HIS A 198 -7.81 8.94 -5.72
N ARG A 199 -8.40 9.88 -4.97
CA ARG A 199 -8.37 11.31 -5.33
C ARG A 199 -6.95 11.86 -5.35
N GLU A 200 -6.14 11.52 -4.35
CA GLU A 200 -4.74 11.94 -4.29
C GLU A 200 -3.92 11.36 -5.44
N LYS A 201 -4.06 10.06 -5.72
CA LYS A 201 -3.40 9.38 -6.85
C LYS A 201 -3.78 10.03 -8.18
N LYS A 202 -5.07 10.32 -8.39
CA LYS A 202 -5.56 11.04 -9.57
C LYS A 202 -5.01 12.46 -9.66
N ALA A 203 -4.91 13.17 -8.53
CA ALA A 203 -4.32 14.51 -8.50
C ALA A 203 -2.82 14.49 -8.82
N LYS A 204 -2.06 13.52 -8.30
CA LYS A 204 -0.64 13.31 -8.62
C LYS A 204 -0.44 13.04 -10.12
N LEU A 205 -1.23 12.14 -10.71
CA LEU A 205 -1.20 11.86 -12.14
C LEU A 205 -1.51 13.10 -12.99
N ARG A 206 -2.50 13.91 -12.61
CA ARG A 206 -2.83 15.18 -13.29
C ARG A 206 -1.69 16.21 -13.20
N ARG A 207 -1.04 16.32 -12.03
CA ARG A 207 0.12 17.20 -11.82
C ARG A 207 1.30 16.75 -12.69
N ALA A 208 1.61 15.46 -12.69
CA ALA A 208 2.67 14.88 -13.53
C ALA A 208 2.40 15.11 -15.03
N ALA A 209 1.17 14.89 -15.50
CA ALA A 209 0.79 15.16 -16.88
C ALA A 209 0.91 16.65 -17.26
N LYS A 210 0.62 17.58 -16.33
CA LYS A 210 0.80 19.01 -16.56
C LYS A 210 2.28 19.38 -16.69
N VAL A 211 3.14 18.83 -15.83
CA VAL A 211 4.60 19.04 -15.91
C VAL A 211 5.16 18.51 -17.23
N SER A 212 4.78 17.28 -17.63
CA SER A 212 5.19 16.71 -18.93
C SER A 212 4.81 17.62 -20.09
N ARG A 213 3.55 18.09 -20.16
CA ARG A 213 3.07 18.98 -21.23
C ARG A 213 3.85 20.30 -21.31
N VAL A 214 4.26 20.86 -20.17
CA VAL A 214 5.06 22.09 -20.13
C VAL A 214 6.46 21.82 -20.66
N SER A 215 7.08 20.71 -20.25
CA SER A 215 8.39 20.27 -20.75
C SER A 215 8.37 19.98 -22.25
N ASP A 216 7.33 19.31 -22.75
CA ASP A 216 7.16 18.99 -24.18
C ASP A 216 7.00 20.25 -25.03
N ARG A 217 6.19 21.22 -24.55
CA ARG A 217 6.07 22.53 -25.21
C ARG A 217 7.39 23.29 -25.26
N ARG A 218 8.18 23.26 -24.18
CA ARG A 218 9.50 23.91 -24.13
C ARG A 218 10.48 23.26 -25.11
N ARG A 219 10.48 21.93 -25.22
CA ARG A 219 11.28 21.20 -26.22
C ARG A 219 10.87 21.55 -27.64
N GLN A 220 9.58 21.56 -27.95
CA GLN A 220 9.08 21.93 -29.28
C GLN A 220 9.44 23.37 -29.66
N ALA A 221 9.35 24.31 -28.72
CA ALA A 221 9.76 25.70 -28.94
C ALA A 221 11.26 25.81 -29.23
N MET A 222 12.11 25.05 -28.53
CA MET A 222 13.56 25.04 -28.74
C MET A 222 13.94 24.46 -30.11
N VAL A 223 13.29 23.37 -30.52
CA VAL A 223 13.47 22.77 -31.86
C VAL A 223 13.02 23.74 -32.96
N GLY A 224 11.88 24.41 -32.78
CA GLY A 224 11.39 25.42 -33.72
C GLY A 224 12.34 26.63 -33.84
N ALA A 225 12.89 27.11 -32.73
CA ALA A 225 13.87 28.19 -32.73
C ALA A 225 15.18 27.79 -33.44
N HIS A 226 15.65 26.56 -33.23
CA HIS A 226 16.84 26.06 -33.93
C HIS A 226 16.61 25.92 -35.43
N ALA A 227 15.44 25.43 -35.86
CA ALA A 227 15.09 25.35 -37.27
C ALA A 227 14.99 26.73 -37.93
N ALA A 228 14.38 27.71 -37.24
CA ALA A 228 14.28 29.09 -37.73
C ALA A 228 15.66 29.76 -37.87
N ALA A 229 16.59 29.52 -36.93
CA ALA A 229 17.95 30.02 -37.02
C ALA A 229 18.71 29.44 -38.24
N MET A 230 18.57 28.13 -38.49
CA MET A 230 19.15 27.48 -39.68
C MET A 230 18.56 28.03 -40.99
N GLN A 231 17.27 28.41 -41.00
CA GLN A 231 16.62 29.02 -42.16
C GLN A 231 17.17 30.43 -42.45
N GLN A 232 17.43 31.23 -41.41
CA GLN A 232 18.02 32.57 -41.55
C GLN A 232 19.45 32.54 -42.10
N ASP A 233 20.25 31.54 -41.72
CA ASP A 233 21.59 31.34 -42.30
C ASP A 233 21.55 30.95 -43.78
N ALA A 234 20.45 30.34 -44.25
CA ALA A 234 20.28 29.96 -45.66
C ALA A 234 19.79 31.11 -46.57
N ASP A 235 19.14 32.14 -46.01
CA ASP A 235 18.62 33.30 -46.75
C ASP A 235 19.65 34.45 -46.89
N VAL A 236 20.90 34.25 -46.45
CA VAL A 236 22.00 35.20 -46.72
C VAL A 236 22.39 35.10 -48.21
N GLN A 237 21.87 36.00 -49.03
CA GLN A 237 22.34 36.20 -50.39
C GLN A 237 23.77 36.78 -50.37
N PHE A 238 24.76 35.94 -50.66
CA PHE A 238 26.12 36.39 -50.90
C PHE A 238 26.15 37.26 -52.16
N HIS A 239 26.35 38.57 -51.98
CA HIS A 239 26.80 39.43 -53.08
C HIS A 239 28.16 38.91 -53.55
N HIS A 240 28.28 38.60 -54.84
CA HIS A 240 29.51 38.10 -55.43
C HIS A 240 30.48 39.28 -55.62
N ASP A 241 31.06 39.73 -54.50
CA ASP A 241 32.13 40.72 -54.54
C ASP A 241 33.41 40.04 -55.03
N THR A 242 33.91 40.59 -56.14
CA THR A 242 35.14 40.23 -56.84
C THR A 242 36.27 39.85 -55.88
N GLU A 243 36.82 38.65 -56.06
CA GLU A 243 37.89 38.08 -55.24
C GLU A 243 39.11 39.02 -55.17
N PRO A 244 39.48 39.56 -53.99
CA PRO A 244 40.67 40.40 -53.89
C PRO A 244 41.91 39.51 -53.93
N ARG A 245 42.80 39.82 -54.87
CA ARG A 245 44.06 39.11 -55.12
C ARG A 245 45.02 39.31 -53.94
N LEU A 246 45.25 38.27 -53.15
CA LEU A 246 46.16 38.29 -52.00
C LEU A 246 47.63 38.23 -52.44
N GLU A 247 48.42 39.23 -52.04
CA GLU A 247 49.89 39.22 -52.16
C GLU A 247 50.49 38.25 -51.14
N GLN A 248 51.42 37.38 -51.57
CA GLN A 248 52.07 36.43 -50.67
C GLN A 248 53.08 37.12 -49.76
N VAL A 249 52.92 36.95 -48.44
CA VAL A 249 53.85 37.47 -47.43
C VAL A 249 54.99 36.47 -47.21
N PRO A 250 56.27 36.91 -47.19
CA PRO A 250 57.41 36.02 -47.01
C PRO A 250 57.39 35.34 -45.64
N GLN A 251 57.57 34.02 -45.67
CA GLN A 251 57.74 33.18 -44.49
C GLN A 251 59.01 33.63 -43.76
N ASN A 252 58.90 33.85 -42.44
CA ASN A 252 59.98 34.02 -41.45
C ASN A 252 60.26 35.47 -40.98
N ALA A 253 59.37 35.99 -40.14
CA ALA A 253 59.74 36.97 -39.12
C ALA A 253 59.09 36.54 -37.79
N GLN A 254 59.89 35.89 -36.94
CA GLN A 254 59.47 35.41 -35.62
C GLN A 254 59.19 36.59 -34.68
N ALA A 255 58.05 36.58 -34.00
CA ALA A 255 57.84 37.33 -32.77
C ALA A 255 57.07 36.46 -31.76
N ALA A 256 57.77 36.19 -30.66
CA ALA A 256 57.42 35.44 -29.46
C ALA A 256 55.93 35.43 -29.08
N ILE A 257 55.34 34.23 -29.01
CA ILE A 257 54.09 34.00 -28.27
C ILE A 257 54.48 33.43 -26.90
N SER A 258 54.08 34.17 -25.87
CA SER A 258 54.30 33.86 -24.46
C SER A 258 53.50 32.61 -24.05
N MET A 259 54.13 31.78 -23.23
CA MET A 259 53.68 30.46 -22.80
C MET A 259 52.37 30.52 -21.99
N MET A 260 51.39 29.68 -22.36
CA MET A 260 50.35 29.22 -21.44
C MET A 260 50.52 27.72 -21.24
N GLU A 261 50.70 27.31 -19.98
CA GLU A 261 50.88 25.93 -19.54
C GLU A 261 49.67 25.05 -19.86
N GLU A 262 49.94 23.89 -20.44
CA GLU A 262 48.99 22.80 -20.59
C GLU A 262 48.76 22.11 -19.23
N VAL A 263 47.55 22.20 -18.69
CA VAL A 263 47.15 21.40 -17.52
C VAL A 263 46.57 20.08 -18.01
N SER A 264 47.26 18.99 -17.67
CA SER A 264 46.90 17.60 -18.02
C SER A 264 45.69 17.07 -17.23
N PRO A 265 45.02 15.99 -17.71
CA PRO A 265 43.80 15.47 -17.11
C PRO A 265 44.05 14.64 -15.84
N ILE A 266 43.12 14.75 -14.89
CA ILE A 266 43.13 14.15 -13.54
C ILE A 266 43.18 12.61 -13.59
N ARG A 267 44.19 12.03 -12.93
CA ARG A 267 44.26 10.61 -12.53
C ARG A 267 43.71 10.45 -11.12
N ILE A 268 42.93 9.38 -10.91
CA ILE A 268 42.42 8.94 -9.61
C ILE A 268 43.31 7.79 -9.17
N GLU A 269 43.95 7.91 -8.01
CA GLU A 269 44.64 6.81 -7.32
C GLU A 269 43.94 6.53 -5.98
N GLU A 270 43.61 5.26 -5.76
CA GLU A 270 43.23 4.68 -4.47
C GLU A 270 44.48 4.56 -3.60
N GLU A 271 44.40 5.00 -2.34
CA GLU A 271 44.95 4.29 -1.16
C GLU A 271 44.80 5.20 0.08
N GLY A 272 44.37 4.61 1.19
CA GLY A 272 44.13 5.32 2.43
C GLY A 272 43.61 4.39 3.51
N GLU A 273 44.52 3.57 4.03
CA GLU A 273 44.40 2.78 5.26
C GLU A 273 43.86 3.64 6.40
N TRP A 274 42.80 3.17 7.07
CA TRP A 274 42.33 3.75 8.33
C TRP A 274 42.94 2.95 9.47
N SER A 275 43.99 3.51 10.05
CA SER A 275 44.61 3.02 11.27
C SER A 275 43.68 3.20 12.47
N ASP A 276 43.61 2.10 13.21
CA ASP A 276 43.27 1.93 14.61
C ASP A 276 44.00 2.95 15.52
N ASP A 277 43.28 3.46 16.52
CA ASP A 277 43.78 3.73 17.89
C ASP A 277 42.82 4.68 18.64
N GLY A 278 42.48 4.30 19.87
CA GLY A 278 42.22 5.29 20.92
C GLY A 278 41.03 5.03 21.83
N ASP A 279 41.28 4.25 22.87
CA ASP A 279 40.52 4.14 24.13
C ASP A 279 39.93 5.46 24.65
N PHE A 280 38.72 5.37 25.22
CA PHE A 280 38.29 6.29 26.29
C PHE A 280 37.37 5.56 27.27
N GLU A 281 37.92 5.14 28.41
CA GLU A 281 37.20 4.80 29.63
C GLU A 281 37.05 6.01 30.56
N GLU A 282 35.96 5.95 31.33
CA GLU A 282 35.65 6.56 32.64
C GLU A 282 35.48 8.09 32.79
N SER A 283 34.22 8.49 33.00
CA SER A 283 33.68 8.86 34.33
C SER A 283 32.15 8.82 34.36
#